data_AF-A0A7C7ZJK1-F1
#
_entry.id   AF-A0A7C7ZJK1-F1
#
_cell.length_a   1.000
_cell.length_b   1.000
_cell.length_c   1.000
_cell.angle_alpha   90.00
_cell.angle_beta   90.00
_cell.angle_gamma   90.00
#
_symmetry.space_group_name_H-M   'P 1'
#
loop_
_entity.id
_entity.type
_entity.pdbx_description
1 polymer ?
#
loop_
_entity_poly.entity_id
_entity_poly.type
_entity_poly.pdbx_seq_one_letter_code
_entity_poly.pdbx_strand_id
1 'polypeptide(L)'
;MQDSKTQIVASLIIGLIVGGFVGRMTAPSVESALPPAAPDQLAKDKTAPSSGIGDVMKLVGQAEDYLDTEGEGLSAIGDILTSASMSDLLNWGRAPEMVSRSIINEMSDEELVSTITSITKIRSEDLDEISDLRDYAGRLSHIAMSGIITPNIADEFDNTAVSVEFGSGASSSRGAEEASLQFEVNTRKIYAVIPNLESSGDNVMVHWYRVDQPENLLFDQYKVSSGDDYSYVWLKSRGGWAPGDYRVEFFSADEDLAPLASGTYRVVSE
;
A
#
# COMPACT_ATOMS: atom_id res chain seq x y z
N MET A 1 32.74 2.11 -12.97
CA MET A 1 31.53 2.34 -13.78
C MET A 1 30.55 1.27 -13.38
N GLN A 2 29.77 1.57 -12.35
CA GLN A 2 28.79 0.67 -11.76
C GLN A 2 27.45 0.98 -12.44
N ASP A 3 26.76 -0.08 -12.84
CA ASP A 3 25.81 -0.09 -13.97
C ASP A 3 24.51 0.66 -13.64
N SER A 4 24.14 1.65 -14.46
CA SER A 4 22.89 2.42 -14.28
C SER A 4 21.63 1.59 -14.59
N LYS A 5 21.80 0.34 -15.01
CA LYS A 5 20.72 -0.60 -15.37
C LYS A 5 20.11 -1.27 -14.14
N THR A 6 20.88 -1.50 -13.09
CA THR A 6 20.39 -2.09 -11.83
C THR A 6 19.46 -1.15 -11.07
N GLN A 7 19.69 0.17 -11.16
CA GLN A 7 18.88 1.18 -10.46
C GLN A 7 17.47 1.35 -11.05
N ILE A 8 17.26 1.17 -12.35
CA ILE A 8 15.94 1.39 -12.99
C ILE A 8 14.94 0.28 -12.63
N VAL A 9 15.44 -0.94 -12.41
CA VAL A 9 14.59 -2.13 -12.22
C VAL A 9 14.31 -2.40 -10.74
N ALA A 10 15.27 -2.09 -9.85
CA ALA A 10 14.99 -1.93 -8.44
C ALA A 10 13.90 -0.86 -8.23
N SER A 11 13.89 0.24 -8.99
CA SER A 11 12.79 1.22 -8.94
C SER A 11 11.45 0.73 -9.52
N LEU A 12 11.35 -0.41 -10.20
CA LEU A 12 10.07 -0.95 -10.67
C LEU A 12 9.40 -1.86 -9.64
N ILE A 13 10.20 -2.50 -8.77
CA ILE A 13 9.73 -3.36 -7.66
C ILE A 13 9.74 -2.59 -6.32
N ILE A 14 10.71 -1.69 -6.11
CA ILE A 14 10.87 -0.84 -4.92
C ILE A 14 10.24 0.55 -5.12
N GLY A 15 10.14 1.06 -6.36
CA GLY A 15 9.46 2.35 -6.63
C GLY A 15 7.93 2.28 -6.54
N LEU A 16 7.38 1.12 -6.20
CA LEU A 16 6.03 0.95 -5.67
C LEU A 16 5.91 1.36 -4.19
N ILE A 17 7.02 1.72 -3.51
CA ILE A 17 7.08 2.09 -2.08
C ILE A 17 7.95 3.34 -1.87
N VAL A 18 7.67 4.47 -2.52
CA VAL A 18 8.23 5.77 -2.06
C VAL A 18 7.24 6.91 -2.22
N GLY A 19 6.07 6.77 -1.60
CA GLY A 19 5.29 7.90 -1.11
C GLY A 19 5.45 7.96 0.41
N GLY A 20 5.91 9.08 0.96
CA GLY A 20 6.15 9.25 2.40
C GLY A 20 4.86 9.32 3.23
N PHE A 21 4.05 8.27 3.21
CA PHE A 21 2.85 8.11 4.01
C PHE A 21 3.18 7.38 5.31
N VAL A 22 2.67 7.89 6.43
CA VAL A 22 2.72 7.17 7.71
C VAL A 22 1.30 6.82 8.09
N GLY A 23 0.91 5.59 7.78
CA GLY A 23 -0.25 4.93 8.37
C GLY A 23 0.14 4.42 9.76
N ARG A 24 -0.60 4.82 10.80
CA ARG A 24 -0.59 4.13 12.09
C ARG A 24 -1.98 3.54 12.32
N MET A 25 -2.08 2.52 13.14
CA MET A 25 -3.37 2.11 13.71
C MET A 25 -3.52 2.70 15.11
N THR A 26 -4.76 3.00 15.45
CA THR A 26 -5.28 2.86 16.80
C THR A 26 -6.45 1.89 16.69
N ALA A 27 -6.34 0.70 17.29
CA ALA A 27 -7.55 -0.02 17.69
C ALA A 27 -8.36 0.92 18.61
N PRO A 28 -9.70 0.83 18.69
CA PRO A 28 -10.52 1.70 19.54
C PRO A 28 -10.26 1.41 21.03
N SER A 29 -9.11 1.84 21.53
CA SER A 29 -8.86 2.11 22.94
C SER A 29 -8.99 3.61 23.12
N VAL A 30 -10.19 4.04 23.49
CA VAL A 30 -10.57 5.37 24.02
C VAL A 30 -9.47 6.42 23.85
N GLU A 31 -9.41 7.06 22.69
CA GLU A 31 -8.61 8.28 22.50
C GLU A 31 -9.30 9.38 23.31
N SER A 32 -8.91 9.50 24.59
CA SER A 32 -9.39 10.55 25.47
C SER A 32 -8.98 11.89 24.87
N ALA A 33 -9.96 12.65 24.41
CA ALA A 33 -9.79 14.00 23.90
C ALA A 33 -9.09 14.88 24.95
N LEU A 34 -7.79 15.11 24.77
CA LEU A 34 -7.08 16.17 25.47
C LEU A 34 -7.52 17.52 24.86
N PRO A 35 -7.80 18.54 25.69
CA PRO A 35 -8.22 19.85 25.21
C PRO A 35 -7.08 20.57 24.46
N PRO A 36 -7.41 21.48 23.52
CA PRO A 36 -6.43 22.13 22.68
C PRO A 36 -5.56 23.12 23.49
N ALA A 37 -4.24 22.98 23.33
CA ALA A 37 -3.29 24.01 23.77
C ALA A 37 -3.34 25.20 22.79
N ALA A 38 -3.35 26.41 23.36
CA ALA A 38 -3.39 27.69 22.65
C ALA A 38 -2.12 27.95 21.81
N PRO A 39 -2.19 28.82 20.78
CA PRO A 39 -1.13 29.00 19.80
C PRO A 39 -0.08 30.02 20.27
N ASP A 40 1.19 29.77 19.95
CA ASP A 40 2.25 30.77 20.06
C ASP A 40 2.97 30.97 18.71
N GLN A 41 3.31 32.23 18.44
CA GLN A 41 3.59 32.80 17.13
C GLN A 41 5.00 32.48 16.60
N LEU A 42 5.13 32.04 15.34
CA LEU A 42 5.52 32.83 14.16
C LEU A 42 6.79 33.71 14.31
N ALA A 43 7.90 33.24 13.75
CA ALA A 43 8.94 34.10 13.19
C ALA A 43 9.51 33.49 11.90
N LYS A 44 9.78 34.41 10.96
CA LYS A 44 10.15 34.24 9.55
C LYS A 44 11.52 33.58 9.37
N ASP A 45 11.66 32.79 8.30
CA ASP A 45 12.77 33.04 7.38
C ASP A 45 12.47 32.59 5.94
N LYS A 46 12.97 33.37 4.98
CA LYS A 46 12.74 33.30 3.54
C LYS A 46 14.07 32.91 2.90
N THR A 47 14.14 31.78 2.22
CA THR A 47 15.16 31.55 1.19
C THR A 47 14.73 30.42 0.27
N ALA A 48 14.61 30.74 -1.03
CA ALA A 48 14.39 29.77 -2.09
C ALA A 48 15.74 29.18 -2.54
N PRO A 49 15.72 27.99 -3.15
CA PRO A 49 16.60 27.77 -4.28
C PRO A 49 15.86 27.25 -5.51
N SER A 50 16.46 27.63 -6.63
CA SER A 50 16.11 27.40 -8.03
C SER A 50 16.07 25.93 -8.41
N SER A 51 15.13 25.60 -9.30
CA SER A 51 15.01 24.35 -10.03
C SER A 51 16.27 24.02 -10.84
N GLY A 52 16.78 22.80 -10.68
CA GLY A 52 17.75 22.18 -11.56
C GLY A 52 17.61 20.66 -11.48
N ILE A 53 17.86 19.98 -12.60
CA ILE A 53 17.69 18.53 -12.88
C ILE A 53 18.61 17.62 -12.00
N GLY A 54 19.05 18.08 -10.82
CA GLY A 54 19.97 17.39 -9.92
C GLY A 54 19.35 16.61 -8.76
N ASP A 55 18.04 16.71 -8.52
CA ASP A 55 17.41 16.16 -7.30
C ASP A 55 17.08 14.65 -7.35
N VAL A 56 17.15 14.00 -8.51
CA VAL A 56 16.92 12.55 -8.63
C VAL A 56 18.07 11.73 -8.01
N MET A 57 19.28 12.27 -7.96
CA MET A 57 20.45 11.61 -7.35
C MET A 57 20.51 11.73 -5.82
N LYS A 58 19.76 12.67 -5.22
CA LYS A 58 19.81 12.91 -3.77
C LYS A 58 18.83 12.03 -2.98
N LEU A 59 17.77 11.57 -3.63
CA LEU A 59 16.79 10.64 -3.07
C LEU A 59 17.34 9.21 -2.92
N VAL A 60 18.35 8.82 -3.70
CA VAL A 60 19.02 7.51 -3.58
C VAL A 60 19.96 7.46 -2.37
N GLY A 61 20.56 8.58 -1.96
CA GLY A 61 21.47 8.65 -0.83
C GLY A 61 20.83 8.68 0.57
N GLN A 62 19.49 8.74 0.67
CA GLN A 62 18.77 8.72 1.96
C GLN A 62 18.07 7.38 2.26
N ALA A 63 18.10 6.43 1.32
CA ALA A 63 17.60 5.07 1.53
C ALA A 63 18.64 4.13 2.17
N GLU A 64 19.92 4.49 2.16
CA GLU A 64 21.01 3.67 2.71
C GLU A 64 21.07 3.67 4.24
N ASP A 65 20.40 4.61 4.92
CA ASP A 65 20.47 4.76 6.39
C ASP A 65 19.38 3.97 7.15
N TYR A 66 18.56 3.17 6.44
CA TYR A 66 17.40 2.45 7.02
C TYR A 66 17.40 0.92 6.82
N LEU A 67 18.43 0.34 6.21
CA LEU A 67 18.54 -1.09 5.96
C LEU A 67 19.73 -1.71 6.70
N ASP A 68 19.61 -1.83 8.02
CA ASP A 68 20.53 -2.62 8.87
C ASP A 68 19.86 -3.89 9.41
N THR A 69 18.84 -4.40 8.70
CA THR A 69 18.15 -5.65 9.00
C THR A 69 18.36 -6.63 7.84
N GLU A 70 19.16 -7.67 8.10
CA GLU A 70 19.40 -8.92 7.35
C GLU A 70 19.04 -8.92 5.85
N GLY A 71 20.00 -8.49 5.03
CA GLY A 71 19.87 -8.31 3.57
C GLY A 71 20.01 -9.57 2.70
N GLU A 72 19.61 -10.75 3.18
CA GLU A 72 19.72 -11.98 2.37
C GLU A 72 18.63 -12.06 1.30
N GLY A 73 17.36 -11.73 1.61
CA GLY A 73 16.25 -11.85 0.66
C GLY A 73 16.30 -10.87 -0.53
N LEU A 74 16.86 -9.66 -0.35
CA LEU A 74 16.97 -8.68 -1.43
C LEU A 74 18.08 -9.00 -2.44
N SER A 75 19.04 -9.84 -2.07
CA SER A 75 20.16 -10.22 -2.93
C SER A 75 19.71 -11.12 -4.10
N ALA A 76 18.81 -12.08 -3.83
CA ALA A 76 18.25 -12.97 -4.83
C ALA A 76 17.47 -12.21 -5.92
N ILE A 77 16.72 -11.17 -5.53
CA ILE A 77 16.03 -10.29 -6.48
C ILE A 77 17.05 -9.57 -7.37
N GLY A 78 18.16 -9.08 -6.79
CA GLY A 78 19.25 -8.45 -7.55
C GLY A 78 19.85 -9.36 -8.64
N ASP A 79 20.02 -10.65 -8.35
CA ASP A 79 20.61 -11.61 -9.28
C ASP A 79 19.67 -12.00 -10.44
N ILE A 80 18.36 -12.11 -10.18
CA ILE A 80 17.35 -12.32 -11.23
C ILE A 80 17.28 -11.10 -12.16
N LEU A 81 17.32 -9.89 -11.61
CA LEU A 81 17.26 -8.65 -12.38
C LEU A 81 18.52 -8.41 -13.23
N THR A 82 19.69 -8.83 -12.75
CA THR A 82 20.95 -8.67 -13.48
C THR A 82 21.15 -9.72 -14.58
N SER A 83 20.46 -10.85 -14.50
CA SER A 83 20.51 -11.91 -15.52
C SER A 83 19.43 -11.80 -16.60
N ALA A 84 18.40 -10.97 -16.42
CA ALA A 84 17.32 -10.76 -17.39
C ALA A 84 17.81 -10.09 -18.70
N SER A 85 17.36 -10.61 -19.85
CA SER A 85 17.70 -10.03 -21.16
C SER A 85 16.85 -8.80 -21.49
N MET A 86 17.30 -7.96 -22.44
CA MET A 86 16.51 -6.81 -22.93
C MET A 86 15.14 -7.24 -23.50
N SER A 87 15.06 -8.46 -24.04
CA SER A 87 13.80 -9.02 -24.55
C SER A 87 12.86 -9.41 -23.40
N ASP A 88 13.42 -9.87 -22.28
CA ASP A 88 12.67 -10.15 -21.06
C ASP A 88 12.12 -8.85 -20.52
N LEU A 89 12.94 -7.81 -20.34
CA LEU A 89 12.53 -6.48 -19.87
C LEU A 89 11.41 -5.85 -20.73
N LEU A 90 11.47 -6.01 -22.06
CA LEU A 90 10.42 -5.52 -22.96
C LEU A 90 9.13 -6.35 -22.89
N ASN A 91 9.25 -7.66 -22.64
CA ASN A 91 8.10 -8.52 -22.35
C ASN A 91 7.51 -8.25 -20.96
N TRP A 92 8.31 -7.82 -19.99
CA TRP A 92 7.85 -7.48 -18.65
C TRP A 92 6.82 -6.36 -18.67
N GLY A 93 7.00 -5.36 -19.54
CA GLY A 93 6.01 -4.30 -19.75
C GLY A 93 4.70 -4.76 -20.41
N ARG A 94 4.63 -5.99 -20.95
CA ARG A 94 3.43 -6.54 -21.61
C ARG A 94 2.71 -7.60 -20.81
N ALA A 95 3.42 -8.27 -19.89
CA ALA A 95 2.88 -9.35 -19.10
C ALA A 95 3.51 -9.37 -17.69
N PRO A 96 3.30 -8.30 -16.89
CA PRO A 96 3.90 -8.16 -15.56
C PRO A 96 3.60 -9.37 -14.65
N GLU A 97 2.42 -9.96 -14.79
CA GLU A 97 2.00 -11.16 -14.04
C GLU A 97 2.83 -12.41 -14.36
N MET A 98 3.29 -12.56 -15.61
CA MET A 98 4.15 -13.70 -15.95
C MET A 98 5.52 -13.55 -15.30
N VAL A 99 6.00 -12.30 -15.19
CA VAL A 99 7.30 -11.99 -14.58
C VAL A 99 7.24 -12.25 -13.08
N SER A 100 6.21 -11.70 -12.42
CA SER A 100 6.06 -11.90 -10.97
C SER A 100 5.92 -13.39 -10.64
N ARG A 101 5.13 -14.13 -11.41
CA ARG A 101 5.02 -15.60 -11.26
C ARG A 101 6.34 -16.32 -11.49
N SER A 102 7.15 -15.92 -12.47
CA SER A 102 8.48 -16.52 -12.69
C SER A 102 9.38 -16.30 -11.48
N ILE A 103 9.45 -15.08 -10.97
CA ILE A 103 10.25 -14.73 -9.79
C ILE A 103 9.78 -15.53 -8.57
N ILE A 104 8.47 -15.55 -8.30
CA ILE A 104 7.88 -16.30 -7.18
C ILE A 104 8.17 -17.81 -7.28
N ASN A 105 8.17 -18.37 -8.49
CA ASN A 105 8.49 -19.78 -8.71
C ASN A 105 9.98 -20.11 -8.53
N GLU A 106 10.86 -19.13 -8.67
CA GLU A 106 12.31 -19.29 -8.49
C GLU A 106 12.75 -19.11 -7.03
N MET A 107 12.01 -18.34 -6.24
CA MET A 107 12.30 -18.11 -4.82
C MET A 107 12.06 -19.38 -3.97
N SER A 108 12.85 -19.60 -2.92
CA SER A 108 12.55 -20.61 -1.91
C SER A 108 11.35 -20.19 -1.05
N ASP A 109 10.78 -21.14 -0.30
CA ASP A 109 9.65 -20.82 0.58
C ASP A 109 10.09 -19.86 1.71
N GLU A 110 11.32 -20.01 2.22
CA GLU A 110 11.91 -19.10 3.20
C GLU A 110 12.10 -17.68 2.64
N GLU A 111 12.56 -17.56 1.38
CA GLU A 111 12.68 -16.27 0.69
C GLU A 111 11.31 -15.61 0.48
N LEU A 112 10.28 -16.40 0.16
CA LEU A 112 8.91 -15.91 0.04
C LEU A 112 8.37 -15.41 1.38
N VAL A 113 8.53 -16.18 2.46
CA VAL A 113 8.14 -15.75 3.82
C VAL A 113 8.86 -14.46 4.20
N SER A 114 10.17 -14.40 4.04
CA SER A 114 10.97 -13.21 4.34
C SER A 114 10.50 -11.99 3.53
N THR A 115 10.25 -12.19 2.24
CA THR A 115 9.79 -11.11 1.35
C THR A 115 8.41 -10.61 1.76
N ILE A 116 7.42 -11.50 1.93
CA ILE A 116 6.05 -11.14 2.30
C ILE A 116 6.02 -10.41 3.64
N THR A 117 6.72 -10.92 4.65
CA THR A 117 6.79 -10.33 6.00
C THR A 117 7.57 -9.01 6.04
N SER A 118 8.45 -8.75 5.06
CA SER A 118 9.19 -7.49 4.96
C SER A 118 8.36 -6.35 4.34
N ILE A 119 7.46 -6.68 3.39
CA ILE A 119 6.66 -5.70 2.66
C ILE A 119 5.26 -5.51 3.24
N THR A 120 4.79 -6.47 4.05
CA THR A 120 3.49 -6.42 4.73
C THR A 120 3.67 -6.65 6.23
N LYS A 121 2.61 -6.48 7.01
CA LYS A 121 2.51 -6.86 8.43
C LYS A 121 2.04 -8.30 8.65
N ILE A 122 1.92 -9.10 7.59
CA ILE A 122 1.61 -10.51 7.73
C ILE A 122 2.76 -11.15 8.52
N ARG A 123 2.44 -11.90 9.57
CA ARG A 123 3.45 -12.55 10.40
C ARG A 123 3.85 -13.89 9.79
N SER A 124 5.06 -14.35 10.09
CA SER A 124 5.54 -15.67 9.67
C SER A 124 4.60 -16.80 10.12
N GLU A 125 4.07 -16.70 11.34
CA GLU A 125 3.18 -17.74 11.88
C GLU A 125 1.85 -17.82 11.13
N ASP A 126 1.37 -16.69 10.59
CA ASP A 126 0.14 -16.67 9.79
C ASP A 126 0.39 -17.30 8.40
N LEU A 127 1.63 -17.27 7.90
CA LEU A 127 2.02 -17.90 6.63
C LEU A 127 2.21 -19.42 6.75
N ASP A 128 2.51 -19.94 7.94
CA ASP A 128 2.61 -21.38 8.20
C ASP A 128 1.25 -22.11 8.01
N GLU A 129 0.14 -21.37 8.10
CA GLU A 129 -1.21 -21.90 7.91
C GLU A 129 -1.63 -21.97 6.42
N ILE A 130 -0.85 -21.38 5.51
CA ILE A 130 -1.13 -21.33 4.09
C ILE A 130 -0.73 -22.64 3.41
N SER A 131 -1.66 -23.28 2.69
CA SER A 131 -1.41 -24.60 2.10
C SER A 131 -0.45 -24.57 0.90
N ASP A 132 -0.51 -23.49 0.10
CA ASP A 132 0.38 -23.23 -1.03
C ASP A 132 0.89 -21.78 -0.98
N LEU A 133 2.06 -21.60 -0.36
CA LEU A 133 2.68 -20.29 -0.18
C LEU A 133 2.99 -19.58 -1.51
N ARG A 134 3.30 -20.33 -2.58
CA ARG A 134 3.65 -19.77 -3.89
C ARG A 134 2.43 -19.23 -4.59
N ASP A 135 1.35 -20.00 -4.58
CA ASP A 135 0.07 -19.55 -5.14
C ASP A 135 -0.47 -18.33 -4.37
N TYR A 136 -0.37 -18.35 -3.04
CA TYR A 136 -0.68 -17.21 -2.19
C TYR A 136 0.15 -15.96 -2.51
N ALA A 137 1.48 -16.09 -2.63
CA ALA A 137 2.37 -15.02 -3.05
C ALA A 137 2.00 -14.49 -4.44
N GLY A 138 1.61 -15.39 -5.36
CA GLY A 138 1.11 -15.06 -6.69
C GLY A 138 -0.15 -14.20 -6.64
N ARG A 139 -1.11 -14.55 -5.78
CA ARG A 139 -2.33 -13.76 -5.55
C ARG A 139 -2.01 -12.40 -4.93
N LEU A 140 -1.18 -12.34 -3.88
CA LEU A 140 -0.74 -11.07 -3.28
C LEU A 140 -0.10 -10.14 -4.32
N SER A 141 0.81 -10.68 -5.13
CA SER A 141 1.48 -9.93 -6.18
C SER A 141 0.47 -9.41 -7.22
N HIS A 142 -0.46 -10.27 -7.66
CA HIS A 142 -1.50 -9.87 -8.60
C HIS A 142 -2.37 -8.72 -8.05
N ILE A 143 -2.81 -8.82 -6.79
CA ILE A 143 -3.60 -7.76 -6.14
C ILE A 143 -2.80 -6.46 -6.05
N ALA A 144 -1.54 -6.51 -5.59
CA ALA A 144 -0.69 -5.32 -5.45
C ALA A 144 -0.42 -4.62 -6.79
N MET A 145 -0.40 -5.36 -7.90
CA MET A 145 -0.21 -4.79 -9.24
C MET A 145 -1.52 -4.31 -9.88
N SER A 146 -2.66 -4.73 -9.33
CA SER A 146 -3.97 -4.43 -9.88
C SER A 146 -4.31 -2.96 -9.81
N GLY A 147 -4.86 -2.40 -10.90
CA GLY A 147 -5.16 -0.97 -10.98
C GLY A 147 -3.91 -0.08 -11.06
N ILE A 148 -2.70 -0.63 -10.89
CA ILE A 148 -1.43 0.06 -11.11
C ILE A 148 -0.90 -0.24 -12.52
N ILE A 149 -0.63 -1.52 -12.79
CA ILE A 149 0.02 -1.98 -14.02
C ILE A 149 -0.97 -2.76 -14.89
N THR A 150 -1.87 -3.51 -14.26
CA THR A 150 -2.94 -4.23 -14.95
C THR A 150 -4.23 -3.42 -14.94
N PRO A 151 -5.11 -3.61 -15.96
CA PRO A 151 -6.45 -3.02 -15.95
C PRO A 151 -7.13 -3.29 -14.62
N ASN A 152 -7.85 -2.29 -14.12
CA ASN A 152 -8.47 -2.39 -12.81
C ASN A 152 -9.40 -3.60 -12.80
N ILE A 153 -9.06 -4.59 -11.95
CA ILE A 153 -9.88 -5.78 -11.77
C ILE A 153 -11.25 -5.44 -11.20
N ALA A 154 -11.48 -4.21 -10.72
CA ALA A 154 -12.74 -3.64 -10.24
C ALA A 154 -14.02 -4.19 -10.87
N ASP A 155 -14.05 -4.36 -12.19
CA ASP A 155 -15.23 -4.85 -12.91
C ASP A 155 -15.60 -6.30 -12.51
N GLU A 156 -14.63 -7.09 -12.02
CA GLU A 156 -14.86 -8.42 -11.44
C GLU A 156 -15.33 -8.35 -9.97
N PHE A 157 -15.03 -7.26 -9.25
CA PHE A 157 -15.33 -7.08 -7.81
C PHE A 157 -16.69 -6.44 -7.54
N ASP A 158 -17.21 -5.65 -8.49
CA ASP A 158 -18.32 -4.71 -8.26
C ASP A 158 -19.67 -5.40 -7.95
N ASN A 159 -19.79 -6.70 -8.18
CA ASN A 159 -21.06 -7.43 -7.96
C ASN A 159 -21.16 -8.16 -6.61
N THR A 160 -20.07 -8.29 -5.84
CA THR A 160 -20.06 -9.04 -4.57
C THR A 160 -19.44 -8.28 -3.41
N ALA A 161 -18.67 -7.23 -3.66
CA ALA A 161 -18.00 -6.47 -2.62
C ALA A 161 -18.97 -5.51 -1.92
N VAL A 162 -18.83 -5.41 -0.59
CA VAL A 162 -19.50 -4.38 0.20
C VAL A 162 -18.91 -3.00 -0.15
N SER A 163 -19.74 -1.96 -0.16
CA SER A 163 -19.26 -0.60 -0.39
C SER A 163 -18.44 -0.10 0.79
N VAL A 164 -17.28 0.50 0.51
CA VAL A 164 -16.47 1.23 1.50
C VAL A 164 -17.03 2.64 1.68
N GLU A 165 -17.21 3.08 2.92
CA GLU A 165 -17.53 4.46 3.26
C GLU A 165 -16.26 5.25 3.55
N PHE A 166 -16.17 6.48 3.06
CA PHE A 166 -15.01 7.34 3.29
C PHE A 166 -15.37 8.54 4.14
N GLY A 167 -14.50 8.96 5.04
CA GLY A 167 -14.76 10.10 5.94
C GLY A 167 -13.51 10.79 6.47
N SER A 168 -13.71 11.95 7.10
CA SER A 168 -12.68 12.71 7.82
C SER A 168 -12.42 12.16 9.24
N GLY A 169 -13.35 11.34 9.73
CA GLY A 169 -13.28 10.56 10.98
C GLY A 169 -13.97 9.21 10.83
N ALA A 170 -13.86 8.36 11.85
CA ALA A 170 -14.54 7.07 11.89
C ALA A 170 -14.85 6.65 13.33
N SER A 171 -15.95 5.91 13.52
CA SER A 171 -16.34 5.30 14.78
C SER A 171 -16.75 3.85 14.56
N SER A 172 -16.31 2.96 15.44
CA SER A 172 -16.64 1.52 15.37
C SER A 172 -18.13 1.22 15.59
N SER A 173 -18.90 2.19 16.07
CA SER A 173 -20.36 2.08 16.30
C SER A 173 -21.23 2.82 15.29
N ARG A 174 -20.65 3.69 14.45
CA ARG A 174 -21.41 4.59 13.57
C ARG A 174 -20.93 4.64 12.13
N GLY A 175 -19.79 4.03 11.81
CA GLY A 175 -19.21 4.09 10.48
C GLY A 175 -18.37 5.34 10.25
N ALA A 176 -18.37 5.85 9.02
CA ALA A 176 -17.64 7.06 8.65
C ALA A 176 -18.29 8.33 9.21
N GLU A 177 -17.49 9.17 9.86
CA GLU A 177 -17.91 10.53 10.23
C GLU A 177 -17.75 11.45 9.02
N GLU A 178 -18.76 12.27 8.73
CA GLU A 178 -18.79 13.16 7.56
C GLU A 178 -18.54 12.39 6.26
N ALA A 179 -19.32 11.32 6.06
CA ALA A 179 -19.19 10.46 4.88
C ALA A 179 -19.18 11.29 3.58
N SER A 180 -18.09 11.18 2.82
CA SER A 180 -17.86 11.95 1.61
C SER A 180 -17.08 11.14 0.60
N LEU A 181 -17.42 11.28 -0.68
CA LEU A 181 -16.65 10.74 -1.80
C LEU A 181 -15.68 11.77 -2.39
N GLN A 182 -15.60 12.95 -1.79
CA GLN A 182 -14.77 14.05 -2.24
C GLN A 182 -14.02 14.70 -1.07
N PHE A 183 -12.71 14.84 -1.24
CA PHE A 183 -11.82 15.44 -0.25
C PHE A 183 -10.97 16.55 -0.88
N GLU A 184 -10.49 17.47 -0.07
CA GLU A 184 -9.58 18.53 -0.50
C GLU A 184 -8.13 18.04 -0.42
N VAL A 185 -7.24 18.61 -1.24
CA VAL A 185 -5.79 18.32 -1.17
C VAL A 185 -5.20 18.48 0.24
N ASN A 186 -5.76 19.38 1.04
CA ASN A 186 -5.29 19.70 2.39
C ASN A 186 -5.88 18.79 3.48
N THR A 187 -6.76 17.85 3.12
CA THR A 187 -7.31 16.86 4.07
C THR A 187 -6.18 16.05 4.68
N ARG A 188 -5.99 16.16 6.00
CA ARG A 188 -4.83 15.54 6.65
C ARG A 188 -4.91 14.02 6.67
N LYS A 189 -6.10 13.48 6.87
CA LYS A 189 -6.34 12.05 7.08
C LYS A 189 -7.67 11.68 6.45
N ILE A 190 -7.69 10.54 5.76
CA ILE A 190 -8.91 9.95 5.18
C ILE A 190 -9.07 8.56 5.80
N TYR A 191 -10.29 8.27 6.23
CA TYR A 191 -10.70 6.98 6.75
C TYR A 191 -11.45 6.21 5.67
N ALA A 192 -11.19 4.92 5.57
CA ALA A 192 -11.94 3.95 4.78
C ALA A 192 -12.60 2.99 5.77
N VAL A 193 -13.93 2.97 5.77
CA VAL A 193 -14.75 2.30 6.77
C VAL A 193 -15.57 1.21 6.09
N ILE A 194 -15.59 0.04 6.71
CA ILE A 194 -16.34 -1.12 6.27
C ILE A 194 -17.26 -1.57 7.42
N PRO A 195 -18.49 -2.02 7.14
CA PRO A 195 -19.30 -2.68 8.16
C PRO A 195 -18.61 -3.97 8.62
N ASN A 196 -19.01 -4.50 9.76
CA ASN A 196 -18.49 -5.78 10.24
C ASN A 196 -18.70 -6.88 9.19
N LEU A 197 -17.59 -7.49 8.80
CA LEU A 197 -17.55 -8.58 7.85
C LEU A 197 -17.47 -9.87 8.67
N GLU A 198 -18.61 -10.38 9.12
CA GLU A 198 -18.68 -11.54 10.05
C GLU A 198 -17.88 -12.76 9.56
N SER A 199 -17.64 -12.87 8.24
CA SER A 199 -16.92 -13.97 7.60
C SER A 199 -15.43 -13.73 7.36
N SER A 200 -14.87 -12.54 7.61
CA SER A 200 -13.49 -12.22 7.21
C SER A 200 -12.42 -12.61 8.22
N GLY A 201 -12.80 -13.16 9.37
CA GLY A 201 -11.89 -13.44 10.48
C GLY A 201 -11.41 -12.15 11.19
N ASP A 202 -10.31 -12.28 11.93
CA ASP A 202 -9.75 -11.18 12.74
C ASP A 202 -8.85 -10.24 11.94
N ASN A 203 -8.53 -10.55 10.67
CA ASN A 203 -7.63 -9.76 9.84
C ASN A 203 -8.17 -9.58 8.42
N VAL A 204 -7.81 -8.47 7.79
CA VAL A 204 -8.09 -8.19 6.37
C VAL A 204 -6.84 -7.66 5.69
N MET A 205 -6.67 -7.96 4.42
CA MET A 205 -5.65 -7.35 3.58
C MET A 205 -6.23 -6.09 2.93
N VAL A 206 -5.47 -4.99 2.93
CA VAL A 206 -5.91 -3.70 2.40
C VAL A 206 -4.97 -3.25 1.29
N HIS A 207 -5.58 -2.87 0.17
CA HIS A 207 -4.92 -2.26 -0.96
C HIS A 207 -5.50 -0.86 -1.19
N TRP A 208 -4.69 0.18 -1.00
CA TRP A 208 -5.07 1.57 -1.22
C TRP A 208 -4.13 2.17 -2.26
N TYR A 209 -4.69 2.62 -3.37
CA TYR A 209 -3.92 3.16 -4.47
C TYR A 209 -4.59 4.34 -5.14
N ARG A 210 -3.81 5.06 -5.94
CA ARG A 210 -4.28 6.11 -6.82
C ARG A 210 -4.53 5.54 -8.22
N VAL A 211 -5.71 5.84 -8.78
CA VAL A 211 -6.22 5.24 -10.02
C VAL A 211 -5.71 5.98 -11.25
N ASP A 212 -5.69 7.32 -11.22
CA ASP A 212 -5.31 8.15 -12.37
C ASP A 212 -3.80 8.23 -12.59
N GLN A 213 -3.03 8.12 -11.50
CA GLN A 213 -1.58 7.93 -11.53
C GLN A 213 -1.27 6.71 -10.68
N PRO A 214 -1.16 5.53 -11.30
CA PRO A 214 -0.80 4.26 -10.69
C PRO A 214 0.27 4.36 -9.60
N GLU A 215 -0.17 4.54 -8.36
CA GLU A 215 0.70 4.64 -7.19
C GLU A 215 0.07 3.85 -6.04
N ASN A 216 0.83 2.89 -5.53
CA ASN A 216 0.46 2.19 -4.31
C ASN A 216 0.73 3.09 -3.11
N LEU A 217 -0.32 3.38 -2.34
CA LEU A 217 -0.21 4.15 -1.11
C LEU A 217 -0.09 3.24 0.11
N LEU A 218 -0.74 2.08 0.03
CA LEU A 218 -0.79 1.09 1.10
C LEU A 218 -1.11 -0.28 0.52
N PHE A 219 -0.33 -1.28 0.91
CA PHE A 219 -0.62 -2.69 0.64
C PHE A 219 -0.22 -3.51 1.86
N ASP A 220 -1.16 -3.76 2.77
CA ASP A 220 -0.83 -4.26 4.10
C ASP A 220 -1.99 -4.98 4.81
N GLN A 221 -1.66 -5.83 5.78
CA GLN A 221 -2.62 -6.57 6.60
C GLN A 221 -3.01 -5.76 7.85
N TYR A 222 -4.28 -5.84 8.19
CA TYR A 222 -4.88 -5.07 9.27
C TYR A 222 -5.82 -5.93 10.12
N LYS A 223 -5.72 -5.77 11.43
CA LYS A 223 -6.64 -6.41 12.37
C LYS A 223 -8.01 -5.73 12.34
N VAL A 224 -9.07 -6.52 12.21
CA VAL A 224 -10.47 -6.12 12.36
C VAL A 224 -11.03 -6.71 13.64
N SER A 225 -11.92 -5.96 14.28
CA SER A 225 -12.54 -6.39 15.54
C SER A 225 -13.89 -7.01 15.23
N SER A 226 -14.03 -8.31 15.47
CA SER A 226 -15.26 -9.07 15.21
C SER A 226 -16.45 -8.65 16.10
N GLY A 227 -16.21 -7.86 17.16
CA GLY A 227 -17.24 -7.35 18.06
C GLY A 227 -17.74 -5.93 17.80
N ASP A 228 -17.15 -5.22 16.83
CA ASP A 228 -17.54 -3.85 16.47
C ASP A 228 -18.53 -3.86 15.29
N ASP A 229 -19.42 -2.87 15.17
CA ASP A 229 -20.36 -2.77 14.03
C ASP A 229 -19.62 -2.37 12.74
N TYR A 230 -18.49 -1.66 12.87
CA TYR A 230 -17.66 -1.16 11.79
C TYR A 230 -16.17 -1.32 12.11
N SER A 231 -15.40 -1.63 11.07
CA SER A 231 -13.94 -1.56 11.08
C SER A 231 -13.46 -0.47 10.14
N TYR A 232 -12.29 0.10 10.40
CA TYR A 232 -11.75 1.15 9.55
C TYR A 232 -10.22 1.11 9.48
N VAL A 233 -9.71 1.56 8.34
CA VAL A 233 -8.30 1.89 8.12
C VAL A 233 -8.19 3.35 7.72
N TRP A 234 -7.04 3.96 7.97
CA TRP A 234 -6.83 5.35 7.61
C TRP A 234 -5.43 5.59 7.08
N LEU A 235 -5.34 6.57 6.20
CA LEU A 235 -4.07 7.09 5.70
C LEU A 235 -3.96 8.57 6.00
N LYS A 236 -2.76 8.98 6.40
CA LYS A 236 -2.41 10.37 6.69
C LYS A 236 -1.37 10.85 5.69
N SER A 237 -1.70 11.90 4.95
CA SER A 237 -0.70 12.57 4.12
C SER A 237 0.10 13.58 4.94
N ARG A 238 1.42 13.61 4.72
CA ARG A 238 2.33 14.61 5.31
C ARG A 238 2.37 15.91 4.51
N GLY A 239 2.20 15.82 3.18
CA GLY A 239 2.31 16.95 2.25
C GLY A 239 1.00 17.36 1.57
N GLY A 240 -0.12 16.76 1.98
CA GLY A 240 -1.38 16.85 1.25
C GLY A 240 -1.53 15.73 0.21
N TRP A 241 -2.74 15.54 -0.27
CA TRP A 241 -3.05 14.53 -1.28
C TRP A 241 -2.88 15.12 -2.68
N ALA A 242 -2.42 14.32 -3.63
CA ALA A 242 -2.45 14.73 -5.02
C ALA A 242 -3.93 14.75 -5.49
N PRO A 243 -4.36 15.72 -6.30
CA PRO A 243 -5.67 15.66 -6.93
C PRO A 243 -5.78 14.43 -7.83
N GLY A 244 -6.89 13.70 -7.75
CA GLY A 244 -7.05 12.45 -8.50
C GLY A 244 -8.12 11.54 -7.92
N ASP A 245 -8.27 10.37 -8.54
CA ASP A 245 -9.16 9.31 -8.08
C ASP A 245 -8.35 8.30 -7.28
N TYR A 246 -8.89 7.88 -6.14
CA TYR A 246 -8.29 6.95 -5.22
C TYR A 246 -9.24 5.80 -4.95
N ARG A 247 -8.67 4.62 -4.75
CA ARG A 247 -9.43 3.40 -4.53
C ARG A 247 -8.88 2.63 -3.34
N VAL A 248 -9.80 2.04 -2.60
CA VAL A 248 -9.50 1.17 -1.46
C VAL A 248 -10.22 -0.15 -1.66
N GLU A 249 -9.49 -1.23 -1.48
CA GLU A 249 -9.96 -2.60 -1.61
C GLU A 249 -9.57 -3.37 -0.35
N PHE A 250 -10.51 -4.17 0.13
CA PHE A 250 -10.35 -5.05 1.28
C PHE A 250 -10.54 -6.49 0.81
N PHE A 251 -9.61 -7.35 1.21
CA PHE A 251 -9.61 -8.77 0.93
C PHE A 251 -9.55 -9.55 2.25
N SER A 252 -10.01 -10.80 2.25
CA SER A 252 -9.77 -11.72 3.37
C SER A 252 -8.28 -11.87 3.60
N ALA A 253 -7.91 -12.20 4.82
CA ALA A 253 -6.52 -12.49 5.18
C ALA A 253 -6.15 -13.97 5.01
N ASP A 254 -7.10 -14.82 4.61
CA ASP A 254 -6.89 -16.24 4.34
C ASP A 254 -6.19 -16.48 2.99
N GLU A 255 -5.92 -17.76 2.71
CA GLU A 255 -5.19 -18.16 1.51
C GLU A 255 -5.86 -17.75 0.19
N ASP A 256 -7.18 -17.56 0.18
CA ASP A 256 -7.94 -17.22 -1.01
C ASP A 256 -7.86 -15.73 -1.36
N LEU A 257 -7.59 -14.86 -0.38
CA LEU A 257 -7.63 -13.39 -0.52
C LEU A 257 -8.92 -12.94 -1.21
N ALA A 258 -10.03 -13.54 -0.82
CA ALA A 258 -11.35 -13.26 -1.37
C ALA A 258 -11.71 -11.79 -1.14
N PRO A 259 -12.28 -11.10 -2.14
CA PRO A 259 -12.71 -9.73 -1.92
C PRO A 259 -13.85 -9.59 -0.95
N LEU A 260 -13.76 -8.55 -0.15
CA LEU A 260 -14.73 -8.24 0.88
C LEU A 260 -15.42 -6.90 0.62
N ALA A 261 -14.65 -5.86 0.33
CA ALA A 261 -15.18 -4.52 0.14
C ALA A 261 -14.32 -3.70 -0.82
N SER A 262 -14.94 -2.76 -1.53
CA SER A 262 -14.19 -1.77 -2.30
C SER A 262 -14.93 -0.44 -2.39
N GLY A 263 -14.19 0.63 -2.67
CA GLY A 263 -14.77 1.94 -2.90
C GLY A 263 -13.77 2.90 -3.53
N THR A 264 -14.30 3.94 -4.17
CA THR A 264 -13.52 5.00 -4.81
C THR A 264 -13.92 6.36 -4.25
N TYR A 265 -12.95 7.25 -4.05
CA TYR A 265 -13.17 8.65 -3.73
C TYR A 265 -12.28 9.54 -4.59
N ARG A 266 -12.57 10.84 -4.64
CA ARG A 266 -11.80 11.83 -5.39
C ARG A 266 -11.18 12.87 -4.46
N VAL A 267 -9.93 13.24 -4.72
CA VAL A 267 -9.30 14.43 -4.15
C VAL A 267 -9.33 15.54 -5.18
N VAL A 268 -9.80 16.72 -4.78
CA VAL A 268 -9.83 17.92 -5.63
C VAL A 268 -8.95 19.02 -5.07
N SER A 269 -8.40 19.84 -5.97
CA SER A 269 -7.87 21.15 -5.61
C SER A 269 -9.01 22.08 -5.19
N GLU A 270 -8.74 22.97 -4.24
CA GLU A 270 -9.62 24.11 -3.92
C GLU A 270 -9.95 24.97 -5.17
#